data_AF-A0AAD6TC50-F1
#
_entry.id   AF-A0AAD6TC50-F1
#
_cell.length_a   1.000
_cell.length_b   1.000
_cell.length_c   1.000
_cell.angle_alpha   90.00
_cell.angle_beta   90.00
_cell.angle_gamma   90.00
#
_symmetry.space_group_name_H-M   'P 1'
#
loop_
_entity.id
_entity.type
_entity.pdbx_description
1 polymer ?
#
loop_
_entity_poly.entity_id
_entity_poly.type
_entity_poly.pdbx_seq_one_letter_code
_entity_poly.pdbx_strand_id
1 'polypeptide(L)'
;MSAAWGPGWLDSQHMFIYGMSKNGTKDTSWWDDYGRAEKLCEWAKSRDVEGFVRMNAGFEIVWCDFQSPTLQLVSHLNITPPGTPESDSTPRAPRRNLVDVEEVELLPSDAFLEDSLDDPAERPPRRGPGDGDGPGRGPGRGGPGRRPRMSDLALTGTLEWPHLTLFYADMVTYYHPRLTSLAADRVGRSMYSHRLLNISAQDALSVVQEVDEVLARRAAGDRGSGFDWGSTARGIVEYWGDRISHMRAYLHNASNPDSNTTASLPAIRTLAYTLLNPHMQPGLMPNASGWDLFFGLPSAVVPNPFANITALERCTYQATSFLSQLRTTPQETLLQNSIESVLSRLCNEFGVIFAQSFDLVEAGSDIEHRSFIQQWRRSVEHLMQWLDWTVWLRCENVCPLDYVCSTPVWPVAWSRRWGQEDSDAESLRPRCIRMAVGVPVF
;
A
#
# COMPACT_ATOMS: atom_id res chain seq x y z
N MET A 1 1.20 0.87 3.46
CA MET A 1 0.54 1.31 2.20
C MET A 1 0.74 2.81 1.91
N SER A 2 1.38 3.60 2.79
CA SER A 2 1.75 5.01 2.50
C SER A 2 2.88 5.18 1.47
N ALA A 3 3.64 4.13 1.17
CA ALA A 3 4.85 4.24 0.35
C ALA A 3 4.59 4.38 -1.17
N ALA A 4 3.36 4.28 -1.68
CA ALA A 4 3.07 4.61 -3.09
C ALA A 4 2.27 5.92 -3.24
N TRP A 5 1.78 6.46 -2.12
CA TRP A 5 0.75 7.48 -2.05
C TRP A 5 1.28 8.65 -1.21
N GLY A 6 2.23 9.40 -1.78
CA GLY A 6 2.83 10.58 -1.14
C GLY A 6 4.32 10.46 -0.81
N PRO A 7 4.91 11.46 -0.14
CA PRO A 7 6.36 11.58 0.05
C PRO A 7 6.97 10.61 1.09
N GLY A 8 6.18 9.71 1.68
CA GLY A 8 6.60 8.82 2.77
C GLY A 8 7.31 7.53 2.36
N TRP A 9 7.51 7.30 1.07
CA TRP A 9 8.08 6.07 0.52
C TRP A 9 9.54 5.82 0.90
N LEU A 10 10.25 6.88 1.31
CA LEU A 10 11.63 6.84 1.78
C LEU A 10 11.77 6.81 3.30
N ASP A 11 10.68 6.95 4.06
CA ASP A 11 10.73 7.16 5.51
C ASP A 11 11.49 6.03 6.22
N SER A 12 11.17 4.76 5.90
CA SER A 12 11.86 3.60 6.51
C SER A 12 13.32 3.48 6.10
N GLN A 13 13.67 3.84 4.86
CA GLN A 13 15.07 3.86 4.42
C GLN A 13 15.87 4.91 5.20
N HIS A 14 15.26 6.07 5.46
CA HIS A 14 15.88 7.12 6.26
C HIS A 14 16.12 6.64 7.70
N MET A 15 15.17 5.89 8.29
CA MET A 15 15.34 5.27 9.61
C MET A 15 16.57 4.36 9.67
N PHE A 16 16.78 3.49 8.69
CA PHE A 16 17.93 2.57 8.69
C PHE A 16 19.26 3.28 8.48
N ILE A 17 19.29 4.33 7.65
CA ILE A 17 20.52 5.05 7.34
C ILE A 17 20.94 5.97 8.50
N TYR A 18 19.98 6.62 9.17
CA TYR A 18 20.27 7.70 10.12
C TYR A 18 19.86 7.40 11.56
N GLY A 19 19.12 6.31 11.81
CA GLY A 19 18.64 5.95 13.14
C GLY A 19 17.48 6.82 13.66
N MET A 20 16.99 7.77 12.86
CA MET A 20 15.86 8.63 13.18
C MET A 20 15.12 9.05 11.91
N SER A 21 13.92 9.61 12.07
CA SER A 21 13.16 10.15 10.94
C SER A 21 13.64 11.55 10.57
N LYS A 22 13.28 12.01 9.36
CA LYS A 22 13.66 13.32 8.84
C LYS A 22 12.99 14.42 9.66
N ASN A 23 13.64 14.85 10.74
CA ASN A 23 13.23 16.03 11.50
C ASN A 23 14.26 17.15 11.27
N GLY A 24 14.04 17.92 10.20
CA GLY A 24 14.62 19.25 10.03
C GLY A 24 16.13 19.39 9.74
N THR A 25 16.95 18.34 9.60
CA THR A 25 18.37 18.54 9.24
C THR A 25 18.92 17.49 8.26
N LYS A 26 19.60 18.00 7.22
CA LYS A 26 20.16 17.31 6.04
C LYS A 26 19.12 16.76 5.05
N ASP A 27 18.81 17.58 4.05
CA ASP A 27 18.17 17.12 2.81
C ASP A 27 19.01 16.00 2.20
N THR A 28 18.52 14.76 2.32
CA THR A 28 18.85 13.78 1.30
C THR A 28 18.11 14.22 0.06
N SER A 29 18.86 14.73 -0.91
CA SER A 29 18.36 15.01 -2.25
C SER A 29 17.50 13.83 -2.69
N TRP A 30 16.27 14.11 -3.13
CA TRP A 30 15.38 13.08 -3.68
C TRP A 30 16.00 12.35 -4.89
N TRP A 31 17.06 12.94 -5.47
CA TRP A 31 17.80 12.43 -6.62
C TRP A 31 19.07 11.65 -6.24
N ASP A 32 19.42 11.55 -4.95
CA ASP A 32 20.60 10.80 -4.50
C ASP A 32 20.25 9.34 -4.16
N ASP A 33 19.71 8.62 -5.14
CA ASP A 33 19.38 7.20 -4.99
C ASP A 33 20.64 6.33 -4.85
N TYR A 34 21.73 6.69 -5.54
CA TYR A 34 23.00 5.97 -5.44
C TYR A 34 23.67 6.14 -4.07
N GLY A 35 23.73 7.36 -3.52
CA GLY A 35 24.26 7.58 -2.17
C GLY A 35 23.40 6.91 -1.09
N ARG A 36 22.08 6.81 -1.31
CA ARG A 36 21.19 6.04 -0.43
C ARG A 36 21.47 4.55 -0.49
N ALA A 37 21.61 4.00 -1.69
CA ALA A 37 21.96 2.60 -1.90
C ALA A 37 23.31 2.27 -1.24
N GLU A 38 24.32 3.12 -1.38
CA GLU A 38 25.63 2.95 -0.74
C GLU A 38 25.51 2.85 0.78
N LYS A 39 24.76 3.75 1.42
CA LYS A 39 24.56 3.75 2.88
C LYS A 39 23.73 2.57 3.38
N LEU A 40 22.70 2.17 2.62
CA LEU A 40 21.94 0.95 2.94
C LEU A 40 22.85 -0.28 2.88
N CYS A 41 23.70 -0.37 1.87
CA CYS A 41 24.68 -1.45 1.77
C CYS A 41 25.76 -1.38 2.84
N GLU A 42 26.16 -0.20 3.26
CA GLU A 42 27.04 -0.03 4.43
C GLU A 42 26.37 -0.57 5.71
N TRP A 43 25.11 -0.23 5.95
CA TRP A 43 24.33 -0.78 7.07
C TRP A 43 24.18 -2.31 7.00
N ALA A 44 24.06 -2.86 5.79
CA ALA A 44 23.89 -4.29 5.52
C ALA A 44 25.14 -5.14 5.78
N LYS A 45 26.34 -4.57 5.60
CA LYS A 45 27.64 -5.29 5.70
C LYS A 45 27.82 -6.07 7.00
N SER A 46 27.36 -5.53 8.13
CA SER A 46 27.51 -6.18 9.44
C SER A 46 26.36 -7.13 9.80
N ARG A 47 25.39 -7.32 8.90
CA ARG A 47 24.09 -7.94 9.19
C ARG A 47 23.74 -9.14 8.33
N ASP A 48 24.68 -9.61 7.50
CA ASP A 48 24.45 -10.71 6.55
C ASP A 48 23.23 -10.44 5.64
N VAL A 49 23.05 -9.18 5.24
CA VAL A 49 21.99 -8.73 4.32
C VAL A 49 22.64 -8.44 2.97
N GLU A 50 22.16 -9.10 1.92
CA GLU A 50 22.75 -9.00 0.57
C GLU A 50 22.18 -7.84 -0.26
N GLY A 51 21.00 -7.37 0.11
CA GLY A 51 20.30 -6.33 -0.63
C GLY A 51 18.92 -6.01 -0.06
N PHE A 52 18.23 -5.11 -0.76
CA PHE A 52 16.94 -4.55 -0.35
C PHE A 52 15.97 -4.56 -1.52
N VAL A 53 14.72 -4.88 -1.23
CA VAL A 53 13.60 -4.62 -2.14
C VAL A 53 12.85 -3.41 -1.60
N ARG A 54 12.65 -2.39 -2.45
CA ARG A 54 11.94 -1.16 -2.08
C ARG A 54 10.97 -0.74 -3.16
N MET A 55 10.03 0.13 -2.80
CA MET A 55 9.09 0.74 -3.74
C MET A 55 9.61 2.12 -4.20
N ASN A 56 9.48 2.39 -5.49
CA ASN A 56 9.79 3.61 -6.24
C ASN A 56 8.62 3.83 -7.24
N ALA A 57 8.88 4.09 -8.54
CA ALA A 57 7.92 4.00 -9.65
C ALA A 57 7.32 2.59 -9.83
N GLY A 58 8.01 1.59 -9.28
CA GLY A 58 7.64 0.18 -9.20
C GLY A 58 8.40 -0.44 -8.03
N PHE A 59 8.67 -1.75 -8.06
CA PHE A 59 9.61 -2.35 -7.12
C PHE A 59 11.04 -2.31 -7.68
N GLU A 60 11.99 -1.88 -6.86
CA GLU A 60 13.41 -1.85 -7.16
C GLU A 60 14.14 -2.85 -6.27
N ILE A 61 15.13 -3.52 -6.85
CA ILE A 61 16.10 -4.34 -6.11
C ILE A 61 17.41 -3.56 -6.04
N VAL A 62 17.86 -3.29 -4.81
CA VAL A 62 19.19 -2.75 -4.52
C VAL A 62 20.03 -3.92 -4.04
N TRP A 63 20.92 -4.43 -4.89
CA TRP A 63 21.82 -5.53 -4.54
C TRP A 63 23.21 -4.98 -4.22
N CYS A 64 23.78 -5.36 -3.07
CA CYS A 64 24.99 -4.73 -2.55
C CYS A 64 26.28 -5.26 -3.17
N ASP A 65 26.29 -6.53 -3.59
CA ASP A 65 27.45 -7.14 -4.26
C ASP A 65 27.03 -8.07 -5.41
N PHE A 66 27.13 -7.56 -6.63
CA PHE A 66 26.84 -8.32 -7.85
C PHE A 66 27.92 -9.37 -8.19
N GLN A 67 29.04 -9.38 -7.48
CA GLN A 67 30.07 -10.42 -7.59
C GLN A 67 29.87 -11.53 -6.56
N SER A 68 28.85 -11.42 -5.70
CA SER A 68 28.56 -12.42 -4.68
C SER A 68 28.34 -13.80 -5.31
N PRO A 69 28.91 -14.87 -4.74
CA PRO A 69 28.70 -16.24 -5.21
C PRO A 69 27.24 -16.72 -5.05
N THR A 70 26.41 -16.00 -4.29
CA THR A 70 24.98 -16.27 -4.10
C THR A 70 24.13 -15.82 -5.30
N LEU A 71 24.68 -14.97 -6.17
CA LEU A 71 24.00 -14.48 -7.36
C LEU A 71 24.38 -15.32 -8.58
N GLN A 72 23.38 -15.97 -9.17
CA GLN A 72 23.57 -16.78 -10.38
C GLN A 72 22.92 -16.08 -11.58
N LEU A 73 23.72 -15.81 -12.62
CA LEU A 73 23.18 -15.37 -13.90
C LEU A 73 22.43 -16.54 -14.56
N VAL A 74 21.10 -16.49 -14.56
CA VAL A 74 20.25 -17.49 -15.22
C VAL A 74 20.16 -17.22 -16.73
N SER A 75 20.01 -15.96 -17.13
CA SER A 75 19.89 -15.55 -18.53
C SER A 75 20.22 -14.07 -18.72
N HIS A 76 20.75 -13.70 -19.88
CA HIS A 76 20.96 -12.30 -20.28
C HIS A 76 20.41 -12.10 -21.70
N LEU A 77 19.55 -11.09 -21.87
CA LEU A 77 19.00 -10.69 -23.17
C LEU A 77 19.48 -9.29 -23.51
N ASN A 78 19.97 -9.10 -24.73
CA ASN A 78 20.29 -7.77 -25.22
C ASN A 78 18.99 -7.07 -25.67
N ILE A 79 18.45 -6.23 -24.79
CA ILE A 79 17.26 -5.40 -25.06
C ILE A 79 17.63 -3.99 -25.53
N THR A 80 18.91 -3.76 -25.85
CA THR A 80 19.37 -2.46 -26.34
C THR A 80 18.69 -2.16 -27.67
N PRO A 81 18.10 -0.97 -27.86
CA PRO A 81 17.49 -0.61 -29.14
C PRO A 81 18.47 -0.79 -30.30
N PRO A 82 18.07 -1.37 -31.44
CA PRO A 82 18.92 -1.49 -32.61
C PRO A 82 19.46 -0.12 -33.03
N GLY A 83 20.77 -0.03 -33.28
CA GLY A 83 21.43 1.24 -33.63
C GLY A 83 21.84 2.12 -32.45
N THR A 84 21.66 1.65 -31.21
CA THR A 84 22.33 2.29 -30.06
C THR A 84 23.83 2.04 -30.19
N PRO A 85 24.68 3.08 -30.27
CA PRO A 85 26.13 2.89 -30.35
C PRO A 85 26.59 2.09 -29.13
N GLU A 86 27.53 1.15 -29.31
CA GLU A 86 28.24 0.58 -28.17
C GLU A 86 28.82 1.73 -27.35
N SER A 87 28.47 1.78 -26.07
CA SER A 87 29.07 2.76 -25.16
C SER A 87 30.55 2.44 -25.08
N ASP A 88 31.37 3.11 -25.90
CA ASP A 88 32.82 3.16 -25.75
C ASP A 88 33.15 3.63 -24.33
N SER A 89 33.38 2.69 -23.41
CA SER A 89 33.72 2.89 -21.99
C SER A 89 32.87 3.93 -21.27
N THR A 90 32.05 3.49 -20.31
CA THR A 90 31.36 4.38 -19.37
C THR A 90 32.25 5.58 -18.98
N PRO A 91 31.79 6.84 -19.11
CA PRO A 91 32.48 7.94 -18.46
C PRO A 91 32.39 7.64 -16.97
N ARG A 92 33.51 7.16 -16.41
CA ARG A 92 33.72 7.06 -14.99
C ARG A 92 33.28 8.40 -14.42
N ALA A 93 32.17 8.44 -13.68
CA ALA A 93 31.76 9.64 -12.99
C ALA A 93 33.01 10.17 -12.28
N PRO A 94 33.40 11.44 -12.46
CA PRO A 94 34.62 11.93 -11.88
C PRO A 94 34.51 11.71 -10.37
N ARG A 95 35.37 10.83 -9.83
CA ARG A 95 35.60 10.75 -8.40
C ARG A 95 35.93 12.18 -7.98
N ARG A 96 34.99 12.87 -7.32
CA ARG A 96 35.31 14.09 -6.58
C ARG A 96 36.26 13.64 -5.48
N ASN A 97 37.56 13.74 -5.77
CA ASN A 97 38.58 13.69 -4.74
C ASN A 97 38.24 14.83 -3.76
N LEU A 98 38.01 14.45 -2.51
CA LEU A 98 38.08 15.34 -1.37
C LEU A 98 39.46 15.99 -1.36
N VAL A 99 39.55 17.23 -1.84
CA VAL A 99 40.65 18.15 -1.52
C VAL A 99 40.03 19.52 -1.34
N ASP A 100 40.26 20.09 -0.16
CA ASP A 100 39.85 21.41 0.29
C ASP A 100 40.21 22.50 -0.74
N VAL A 101 39.23 23.34 -1.12
CA VAL A 101 39.48 24.75 -1.49
C VAL A 101 38.23 25.57 -1.12
N GLU A 102 38.52 26.70 -0.49
CA GLU A 102 37.68 27.76 0.05
C GLU A 102 36.67 28.39 -0.92
N GLU A 103 35.68 29.07 -0.30
CA GLU A 103 34.88 30.21 -0.78
C GLU A 103 34.53 30.30 -2.28
N VAL A 104 33.26 30.05 -2.61
CA VAL A 104 32.59 30.77 -3.70
C VAL A 104 31.23 31.26 -3.20
N GLU A 105 31.10 32.58 -3.18
CA GLU A 105 29.97 33.36 -2.72
C GLU A 105 28.63 32.97 -3.36
N LEU A 106 27.59 33.01 -2.53
CA LEU A 106 26.19 32.96 -2.92
C LEU A 106 25.82 34.22 -3.71
N LEU A 107 25.19 34.07 -4.89
CA LEU A 107 24.43 35.15 -5.53
C LEU A 107 22.94 34.79 -5.62
N PRO A 108 22.03 35.79 -5.48
CA PRO A 108 20.66 35.55 -5.06
C PRO A 108 19.75 35.13 -6.21
N SER A 109 18.79 34.29 -5.86
CA SER A 109 17.56 34.02 -6.60
C SER A 109 16.70 35.28 -6.68
N ASP A 110 16.57 35.88 -7.87
CA ASP A 110 15.39 36.65 -8.31
C ASP A 110 15.53 37.03 -9.79
N ALA A 111 14.71 36.42 -10.65
CA ALA A 111 14.23 37.01 -11.91
C ALA A 111 13.16 36.11 -12.53
N PHE A 112 11.91 36.37 -12.14
CA PHE A 112 10.72 36.03 -12.92
C PHE A 112 10.76 36.79 -14.25
N LEU A 113 10.47 36.12 -15.37
CA LEU A 113 9.89 36.77 -16.55
C LEU A 113 8.83 35.85 -17.16
N GLU A 114 7.58 36.31 -17.03
CA GLU A 114 6.45 35.97 -17.89
C GLU A 114 6.78 36.30 -19.35
N ASP A 115 6.33 35.47 -20.29
CA ASP A 115 5.96 36.01 -21.59
C ASP A 115 4.81 35.24 -22.23
N SER A 116 3.86 35.99 -22.77
CA SER A 116 2.56 35.56 -23.27
C SER A 116 2.51 35.62 -24.80
N LEU A 117 1.94 34.55 -25.39
CA LEU A 117 1.11 34.49 -26.61
C LEU A 117 1.55 35.26 -27.87
N ASP A 118 1.77 34.51 -28.97
CA ASP A 118 1.07 34.69 -30.27
C ASP A 118 1.47 33.65 -31.33
N ASP A 119 0.50 33.23 -32.15
CA ASP A 119 0.54 32.47 -33.43
C ASP A 119 -0.55 33.14 -34.32
N PRO A 120 -0.70 32.99 -35.67
CA PRO A 120 -0.19 31.96 -36.59
C PRO A 120 0.22 32.40 -38.04
N ALA A 121 0.80 31.49 -38.87
CA ALA A 121 0.48 31.31 -40.32
C ALA A 121 1.42 30.33 -41.10
N GLU A 122 0.87 29.80 -42.20
CA GLU A 122 1.18 28.56 -42.97
C GLU A 122 2.24 28.62 -44.10
N ARG A 123 3.01 27.49 -44.27
CA ARG A 123 3.46 26.75 -45.51
C ARG A 123 4.42 27.43 -46.55
N PRO A 124 5.04 26.70 -47.53
CA PRO A 124 5.80 25.42 -47.56
C PRO A 124 7.16 25.53 -48.38
N PRO A 125 7.93 24.43 -48.69
CA PRO A 125 9.40 24.45 -48.86
C PRO A 125 9.96 24.26 -50.30
N ARG A 126 11.28 24.51 -50.53
CA ARG A 126 12.20 23.93 -51.57
C ARG A 126 13.66 24.45 -51.35
N ARG A 127 14.74 23.65 -51.15
CA ARG A 127 15.53 22.64 -51.93
C ARG A 127 16.77 23.21 -52.68
N GLY A 128 17.95 23.16 -52.02
CA GLY A 128 19.38 23.00 -52.50
C GLY A 128 20.00 23.98 -53.52
N PRO A 129 21.31 23.88 -53.90
CA PRO A 129 22.44 23.07 -53.38
C PRO A 129 23.85 23.78 -53.32
N GLY A 130 24.86 23.13 -52.68
CA GLY A 130 26.34 23.26 -52.87
C GLY A 130 27.02 24.59 -52.47
N ASP A 131 28.27 24.71 -52.01
CA ASP A 131 29.45 23.87 -51.81
C ASP A 131 30.42 24.66 -50.90
N GLY A 132 31.36 24.01 -50.19
CA GLY A 132 32.57 24.69 -49.70
C GLY A 132 33.13 24.24 -48.34
N ASP A 133 34.19 23.44 -48.41
CA ASP A 133 35.01 22.86 -47.34
C ASP A 133 35.70 23.82 -46.35
N GLY A 134 35.92 23.36 -45.12
CA GLY A 134 37.13 23.70 -44.33
C GLY A 134 36.92 24.11 -42.86
N PRO A 135 37.80 23.71 -41.91
CA PRO A 135 37.37 23.17 -40.62
C PRO A 135 37.55 24.12 -39.43
N GLY A 136 36.54 24.18 -38.55
CA GLY A 136 36.61 24.85 -37.26
C GLY A 136 35.95 23.99 -36.18
N ARG A 137 36.76 23.42 -35.29
CA ARG A 137 36.34 22.63 -34.12
C ARG A 137 35.41 23.45 -33.22
N GLY A 138 34.16 23.00 -33.09
CA GLY A 138 33.23 23.37 -32.01
C GLY A 138 32.54 22.10 -31.51
N PRO A 139 32.26 21.98 -30.20
CA PRO A 139 31.69 20.77 -29.63
C PRO A 139 30.30 20.53 -30.22
N GLY A 140 30.18 19.42 -30.95
CA GLY A 140 28.95 19.02 -31.63
C GLY A 140 27.81 18.86 -30.65
N ARG A 141 26.72 19.57 -30.94
CA ARG A 141 25.39 19.31 -30.39
C ARG A 141 25.03 17.85 -30.68
N GLY A 142 24.92 17.05 -29.63
CA GLY A 142 24.27 15.75 -29.71
C GLY A 142 22.85 15.92 -30.25
N GLY A 143 22.46 15.08 -31.21
CA GLY A 143 21.11 15.02 -31.75
C GLY A 143 20.06 14.73 -30.66
N PRO A 144 18.76 14.82 -30.99
CA PRO A 144 17.69 14.71 -30.02
C PRO A 144 17.58 13.25 -29.56
N GLY A 145 18.38 12.88 -28.57
CA GLY A 145 18.11 11.70 -27.75
C GLY A 145 16.75 11.91 -27.12
N ARG A 146 15.72 11.27 -27.67
CA ARG A 146 14.45 11.09 -26.97
C ARG A 146 14.79 10.39 -25.66
N ARG A 147 14.89 11.14 -24.57
CA ARG A 147 14.77 10.57 -23.24
C ARG A 147 13.44 9.81 -23.24
N PRO A 148 13.40 8.51 -22.94
CA PRO A 148 12.14 7.81 -22.76
C PRO A 148 11.31 8.63 -21.79
N ARG A 149 10.07 8.99 -22.13
CA ARG A 149 9.19 9.57 -21.12
C ARG A 149 9.00 8.47 -20.08
N MET A 150 9.12 8.85 -18.81
CA MET A 150 8.91 7.92 -17.69
C MET A 150 7.52 7.26 -17.75
N SER A 151 6.55 7.90 -18.43
CA SER A 151 5.24 7.34 -18.77
C SER A 151 5.29 6.11 -19.67
N ASP A 152 6.25 6.04 -20.59
CA ASP A 152 6.33 4.99 -21.61
C ASP A 152 6.97 3.72 -21.04
N LEU A 153 7.85 3.86 -20.04
CA LEU A 153 8.36 2.74 -19.23
C LEU A 153 7.32 2.24 -18.21
N ALA A 154 6.39 3.08 -17.75
CA ALA A 154 5.34 2.65 -16.83
C ALA A 154 4.26 1.78 -17.52
N LEU A 155 4.12 1.89 -18.84
CA LEU A 155 3.15 1.13 -19.65
C LEU A 155 3.56 -0.33 -19.90
N THR A 156 4.81 -0.71 -19.63
CA THR A 156 5.30 -2.10 -19.77
C THR A 156 5.19 -2.92 -18.48
N GLY A 157 4.55 -2.38 -17.43
CA GLY A 157 4.41 -2.98 -16.10
C GLY A 157 3.50 -4.22 -16.00
N THR A 158 3.30 -4.97 -17.09
CA THR A 158 2.60 -6.26 -17.12
C THR A 158 3.56 -7.44 -17.32
N LEU A 159 4.82 -7.29 -16.94
CA LEU A 159 5.74 -8.43 -16.81
C LEU A 159 5.52 -9.08 -15.44
N GLU A 160 5.23 -10.38 -15.46
CA GLU A 160 5.08 -11.22 -14.28
C GLU A 160 6.23 -10.96 -13.29
N TRP A 161 5.85 -10.52 -12.09
CA TRP A 161 6.74 -10.02 -11.05
C TRP A 161 7.70 -11.10 -10.51
N PRO A 162 8.88 -10.71 -9.96
CA PRO A 162 9.85 -11.64 -9.38
C PRO A 162 9.24 -12.52 -8.29
N HIS A 163 9.69 -13.78 -8.21
CA HIS A 163 9.35 -14.75 -7.18
C HIS A 163 9.87 -14.32 -5.79
N LEU A 164 9.26 -13.29 -5.19
CA LEU A 164 9.58 -12.81 -3.84
C LEU A 164 8.84 -13.64 -2.80
N THR A 165 9.60 -14.24 -1.88
CA THR A 165 9.04 -14.93 -0.71
C THR A 165 9.15 -14.04 0.51
N LEU A 166 8.00 -13.70 1.11
CA LEU A 166 7.95 -12.93 2.35
C LEU A 166 7.96 -13.86 3.56
N PHE A 167 8.79 -13.54 4.55
CA PHE A 167 8.88 -14.30 5.80
C PHE A 167 8.20 -13.53 6.93
N TYR A 168 6.92 -13.80 7.15
CA TYR A 168 6.11 -13.08 8.15
C TYR A 168 6.58 -13.26 9.59
N ALA A 169 7.21 -14.40 9.90
CA ALA A 169 7.84 -14.63 11.19
C ALA A 169 8.97 -13.64 11.52
N ASP A 170 9.46 -12.92 10.51
CA ASP A 170 10.55 -11.94 10.58
C ASP A 170 10.06 -10.52 10.25
N MET A 171 8.73 -10.29 10.22
CA MET A 171 8.15 -9.00 9.86
C MET A 171 8.29 -7.98 11.00
N VAL A 172 9.14 -6.97 10.79
CA VAL A 172 9.18 -5.77 11.65
C VAL A 172 8.27 -4.69 11.06
N THR A 173 7.44 -4.06 11.90
CA THR A 173 6.47 -3.06 11.44
C THR A 173 6.43 -1.82 12.32
N TYR A 174 6.37 -0.66 11.68
CA TYR A 174 6.14 0.62 12.35
C TYR A 174 4.69 0.76 12.88
N TYR A 175 3.81 -0.21 12.63
CA TYR A 175 2.45 -0.26 13.17
C TYR A 175 2.35 -0.96 14.53
N HIS A 176 3.45 -1.43 15.09
CA HIS A 176 3.43 -2.09 16.40
C HIS A 176 2.95 -1.10 17.49
N PRO A 177 1.96 -1.47 18.33
CA PRO A 177 1.43 -0.60 19.40
C PRO A 177 2.45 -0.11 20.44
N ARG A 178 3.62 -0.76 20.54
CA ARG A 178 4.72 -0.36 21.41
C ARG A 178 5.32 1.00 21.02
N LEU A 179 5.19 1.38 19.74
CA LEU A 179 5.71 2.63 19.18
C LEU A 179 4.72 3.76 19.49
N THR A 180 4.62 4.12 20.76
CA THR A 180 3.59 5.05 21.28
C THR A 180 3.63 6.43 20.61
N SER A 181 4.81 6.92 20.22
CA SER A 181 4.95 8.19 19.49
C SER A 181 4.25 8.17 18.14
N LEU A 182 4.24 7.02 17.46
CA LEU A 182 3.57 6.86 16.17
C LEU A 182 2.13 6.38 16.32
N ALA A 183 1.82 5.58 17.33
CA ALA A 183 0.47 5.06 17.55
C ALA A 183 -0.53 6.18 17.84
N ALA A 184 -0.16 7.12 18.73
CA ALA A 184 -1.01 8.27 19.06
C ALA A 184 -1.24 9.19 17.85
N ASP A 185 -0.19 9.42 17.05
CA ASP A 185 -0.20 10.30 15.88
C ASP A 185 -1.10 9.82 14.73
N ARG A 186 -1.54 8.56 14.76
CA ARG A 186 -2.36 7.92 13.71
C ARG A 186 -3.84 7.88 14.06
N VAL A 187 -4.22 8.15 15.31
CA VAL A 187 -5.62 8.07 15.73
C VAL A 187 -6.46 9.07 14.95
N GLY A 188 -7.53 8.59 14.30
CA GLY A 188 -8.43 9.41 13.49
C GLY A 188 -7.82 9.88 12.17
N ARG A 189 -6.65 9.37 11.77
CA ARG A 189 -6.03 9.65 10.48
C ARG A 189 -6.08 8.42 9.57
N SER A 190 -6.16 8.64 8.26
CA SER A 190 -6.13 7.56 7.28
C SER A 190 -4.69 7.12 7.01
N MET A 191 -4.51 5.84 6.65
CA MET A 191 -3.23 5.20 6.39
C MET A 191 -2.39 5.87 5.31
N TYR A 192 -2.99 6.60 4.36
CA TYR A 192 -2.20 7.35 3.36
C TYR A 192 -1.41 8.50 3.99
N SER A 193 -1.90 9.07 5.10
CA SER A 193 -1.26 10.18 5.80
C SER A 193 -0.21 9.73 6.82
N HIS A 194 -0.11 8.42 7.08
CA HIS A 194 0.81 7.91 8.09
C HIS A 194 2.26 8.02 7.64
N ARG A 195 3.04 8.78 8.42
CA ARG A 195 4.47 9.04 8.22
C ARG A 195 5.28 8.61 9.44
N LEU A 196 6.60 8.54 9.29
CA LEU A 196 7.50 8.30 10.41
C LEU A 196 8.07 9.59 11.02
N LEU A 197 7.63 10.78 10.57
CA LEU A 197 8.22 12.09 10.92
C LEU A 197 8.34 12.34 12.43
N ASN A 198 7.34 11.94 13.22
CA ASN A 198 7.27 12.21 14.65
C ASN A 198 7.70 11.03 15.54
N ILE A 199 8.45 10.07 15.00
CA ILE A 199 8.96 8.96 15.80
C ILE A 199 9.93 9.47 16.88
N SER A 200 9.75 9.02 18.12
CA SER A 200 10.69 9.35 19.21
C SER A 200 12.02 8.61 19.03
N ALA A 201 13.11 9.14 19.61
CA ALA A 201 14.42 8.48 19.57
C ALA A 201 14.39 7.08 20.22
N GLN A 202 13.57 6.91 21.27
CA GLN A 202 13.40 5.64 21.96
C GLN A 202 12.66 4.61 21.08
N ASP A 203 11.57 5.02 20.44
CA ASP A 203 10.81 4.16 19.52
C ASP A 203 11.66 3.79 18.29
N ALA A 204 12.40 4.75 17.75
CA ALA A 204 13.35 4.55 16.65
C ALA A 204 14.42 3.51 16.99
N LEU A 205 15.11 3.67 18.11
CA LEU A 205 16.12 2.73 18.57
C LEU A 205 15.53 1.34 18.77
N SER A 206 14.32 1.27 19.33
CA SER A 206 13.64 0.00 19.57
C SER A 206 13.25 -0.72 18.27
N VAL A 207 13.00 -0.02 17.16
CA VAL A 207 12.83 -0.67 15.85
C VAL A 207 14.15 -1.23 15.32
N VAL A 208 15.24 -0.46 15.44
CA VAL A 208 16.57 -0.92 14.99
C VAL A 208 17.00 -2.18 15.76
N GLN A 209 16.79 -2.19 17.08
CA GLN A 209 17.04 -3.35 17.94
C GLN A 209 16.19 -4.56 17.53
N GLU A 210 14.89 -4.38 17.28
CA GLU A 210 14.02 -5.48 16.83
C GLU A 210 14.51 -6.10 15.50
N VAL A 211 15.01 -5.27 14.57
CA VAL A 211 15.57 -5.77 13.30
C VAL A 211 16.83 -6.60 13.55
N ASP A 212 17.74 -6.14 14.40
CA ASP A 212 18.96 -6.89 14.74
C ASP A 212 18.63 -8.23 15.43
N GLU A 213 17.63 -8.24 16.33
CA GLU A 213 17.14 -9.45 16.99
C GLU A 213 16.51 -10.45 16.02
N VAL A 214 15.70 -9.95 15.07
CA VAL A 214 15.07 -10.79 14.04
C VAL A 214 16.13 -11.42 13.13
N LEU A 215 17.12 -10.65 12.69
CA LEU A 215 18.21 -11.16 11.85
C LEU A 215 19.04 -12.22 12.61
N ALA A 216 19.39 -11.95 13.87
CA ALA A 216 20.13 -12.90 14.71
C ALA A 216 19.35 -14.20 14.94
N ARG A 217 18.05 -14.10 15.24
CA ARG A 217 17.16 -15.26 15.40
C ARG A 217 17.07 -16.10 14.12
N ARG A 218 16.95 -15.44 12.97
CA ARG A 218 16.94 -16.11 11.67
C ARG A 218 18.26 -16.81 11.37
N ALA A 219 19.40 -16.17 11.65
CA ALA A 219 20.72 -16.77 11.50
C ALA A 219 20.88 -18.01 12.41
N ALA A 220 20.28 -18.00 13.59
CA ALA A 220 20.26 -19.15 14.52
C ALA A 220 19.34 -20.31 14.08
N GLY A 221 18.67 -20.21 12.93
CA GLY A 221 17.86 -21.30 12.36
C GLY A 221 16.38 -21.29 12.75
N ASP A 222 15.93 -20.31 13.53
CA ASP A 222 14.51 -20.16 13.83
C ASP A 222 13.77 -19.62 12.58
N ARG A 223 12.66 -20.26 12.22
CA ARG A 223 11.83 -19.95 11.06
C ARG A 223 10.38 -19.61 11.45
N GLY A 224 10.09 -19.55 12.75
CA GLY A 224 8.74 -19.40 13.29
C GLY A 224 7.87 -20.63 13.11
N SER A 225 6.55 -20.43 13.21
CA SER A 225 5.56 -21.51 13.19
C SER A 225 5.37 -22.15 11.80
N GLY A 226 5.83 -21.49 10.73
CA GLY A 226 5.53 -21.88 9.35
C GLY A 226 4.10 -21.57 8.89
N PHE A 227 3.31 -20.87 9.73
CA PHE A 227 1.96 -20.47 9.38
C PHE A 227 1.96 -19.41 8.27
N ASP A 228 1.11 -19.60 7.26
CA ASP A 228 0.99 -18.67 6.14
C ASP A 228 0.10 -17.47 6.50
N TRP A 229 0.69 -16.56 7.27
CA TRP A 229 0.08 -15.29 7.67
C TRP A 229 -0.36 -14.45 6.46
N GLY A 230 0.40 -14.49 5.36
CA GLY A 230 0.12 -13.72 4.15
C GLY A 230 -1.14 -14.18 3.44
N SER A 231 -1.29 -15.49 3.23
CA SER A 231 -2.50 -16.06 2.65
C SER A 231 -3.70 -15.91 3.57
N THR A 232 -3.51 -16.04 4.89
CA THR A 232 -4.59 -15.83 5.87
C THR A 232 -5.11 -14.40 5.83
N ALA A 233 -4.24 -13.40 5.90
CA ALA A 233 -4.64 -11.99 5.84
C ALA A 233 -5.33 -11.64 4.52
N ARG A 234 -4.81 -12.13 3.37
CA ARG A 234 -5.45 -11.95 2.06
C ARG A 234 -6.82 -12.59 2.01
N GLY A 235 -6.96 -13.83 2.49
CA GLY A 235 -8.24 -14.54 2.53
C GLY A 235 -9.31 -13.78 3.33
N ILE A 236 -8.92 -13.13 4.44
CA ILE A 236 -9.83 -12.27 5.22
C ILE A 236 -10.27 -11.06 4.38
N VAL A 237 -9.33 -10.36 3.74
CA VAL A 237 -9.65 -9.17 2.91
C VAL A 237 -10.53 -9.58 1.72
N GLU A 238 -10.24 -10.69 1.05
CA GLU A 238 -11.00 -11.21 -0.08
C GLU A 238 -12.41 -11.65 0.33
N TYR A 239 -12.56 -12.27 1.51
CA TYR A 239 -13.87 -12.66 2.02
C TYR A 239 -14.70 -11.45 2.45
N TRP A 240 -14.13 -10.49 3.19
CA TRP A 240 -14.91 -9.40 3.77
C TRP A 240 -15.03 -8.15 2.87
N GLY A 241 -13.99 -7.81 2.12
CA GLY A 241 -13.82 -6.48 1.51
C GLY A 241 -14.96 -6.05 0.59
N ASP A 242 -15.31 -6.86 -0.41
CA ASP A 242 -16.39 -6.55 -1.34
C ASP A 242 -17.77 -6.65 -0.69
N ARG A 243 -17.96 -7.61 0.23
CA ARG A 243 -19.24 -7.81 0.94
C ARG A 243 -19.56 -6.62 1.85
N ILE A 244 -18.56 -6.05 2.53
CA ILE A 244 -18.72 -4.80 3.29
C ILE A 244 -19.08 -3.63 2.36
N SER A 245 -18.43 -3.53 1.20
CA SER A 245 -18.74 -2.49 0.20
C SER A 245 -20.18 -2.61 -0.30
N HIS A 246 -20.65 -3.82 -0.58
CA HIS A 246 -22.03 -4.09 -0.97
C HIS A 246 -23.02 -3.72 0.15
N MET A 247 -22.73 -4.09 1.40
CA MET A 247 -23.55 -3.71 2.56
C MET A 247 -23.65 -2.19 2.70
N ARG A 248 -22.53 -1.46 2.57
CA ARG A 248 -22.52 0.01 2.61
C ARG A 248 -23.40 0.61 1.51
N ALA A 249 -23.24 0.16 0.27
CA ALA A 249 -24.03 0.67 -0.85
C ALA A 249 -25.53 0.40 -0.66
N TYR A 250 -25.88 -0.80 -0.17
CA TYR A 250 -27.26 -1.16 0.12
C TYR A 250 -27.85 -0.29 1.24
N LEU A 251 -27.15 -0.14 2.37
CA LEU A 251 -27.57 0.69 3.49
C LEU A 251 -27.70 2.17 3.09
N HIS A 252 -26.84 2.67 2.21
CA HIS A 252 -26.95 4.03 1.69
C HIS A 252 -28.28 4.24 0.94
N ASN A 253 -28.66 3.29 0.08
CA ASN A 253 -29.93 3.36 -0.65
C ASN A 253 -31.15 3.16 0.27
N ALA A 254 -31.08 2.19 1.19
CA ALA A 254 -32.14 1.91 2.17
C ALA A 254 -32.29 3.01 3.23
N SER A 255 -31.32 3.93 3.35
CA SER A 255 -31.44 5.11 4.22
C SER A 255 -32.23 6.25 3.57
N ASN A 256 -32.59 6.15 2.29
CA ASN A 256 -33.34 7.19 1.60
C ASN A 256 -34.77 7.29 2.15
N PRO A 257 -35.35 8.51 2.26
CA PRO A 257 -36.69 8.71 2.81
C PRO A 257 -37.78 7.89 2.09
N ASP A 258 -37.66 7.77 0.76
CA ASP A 258 -38.66 7.09 -0.09
C ASP A 258 -38.50 5.56 -0.13
N SER A 259 -37.47 5.02 0.53
CA SER A 259 -37.22 3.58 0.53
C SER A 259 -38.21 2.81 1.42
N ASN A 260 -38.57 1.61 0.98
CA ASN A 260 -39.39 0.69 1.76
C ASN A 260 -38.50 -0.06 2.76
N THR A 261 -38.51 0.39 4.01
CA THR A 261 -37.66 -0.13 5.10
C THR A 261 -37.99 -1.59 5.43
N THR A 262 -39.29 -1.94 5.47
CA THR A 262 -39.76 -3.29 5.77
C THR A 262 -39.27 -4.30 4.72
N ALA A 263 -39.27 -3.91 3.44
CA ALA A 263 -38.70 -4.74 2.37
C ALA A 263 -37.15 -4.77 2.40
N SER A 264 -36.52 -3.74 2.97
CA SER A 264 -35.06 -3.63 3.03
C SER A 264 -34.43 -4.48 4.12
N LEU A 265 -35.13 -4.69 5.25
CA LEU A 265 -34.61 -5.43 6.40
C LEU A 265 -34.23 -6.90 6.10
N PRO A 266 -35.06 -7.71 5.41
CA PRO A 266 -34.69 -9.08 5.07
C PRO A 266 -33.40 -9.15 4.24
N ALA A 267 -33.21 -8.21 3.31
CA ALA A 267 -32.00 -8.15 2.49
C ALA A 267 -30.76 -7.78 3.32
N ILE A 268 -30.85 -6.79 4.21
CA ILE A 268 -29.76 -6.44 5.15
C ILE A 268 -29.41 -7.64 6.02
N ARG A 269 -30.42 -8.32 6.58
CA ARG A 269 -30.24 -9.53 7.38
C ARG A 269 -29.52 -10.62 6.60
N THR A 270 -29.94 -10.87 5.35
CA THR A 270 -29.28 -11.86 4.48
C THR A 270 -27.84 -11.48 4.19
N LEU A 271 -27.56 -10.22 3.87
CA LEU A 271 -26.18 -9.76 3.63
C LEU A 271 -25.29 -9.96 4.86
N ALA A 272 -25.77 -9.63 6.06
CA ALA A 272 -25.03 -9.87 7.29
C ALA A 272 -24.85 -11.38 7.58
N TYR A 273 -25.92 -12.15 7.44
CA TYR A 273 -25.90 -13.60 7.64
C TYR A 273 -24.93 -14.30 6.68
N THR A 274 -24.82 -13.88 5.42
CA THR A 274 -23.90 -14.51 4.46
C THR A 274 -22.44 -14.43 4.89
N LEU A 275 -22.05 -13.39 5.63
CA LEU A 275 -20.72 -13.24 6.19
C LEU A 275 -20.49 -14.13 7.42
N LEU A 276 -21.54 -14.33 8.23
CA LEU A 276 -21.46 -14.99 9.54
C LEU A 276 -21.82 -16.47 9.53
N ASN A 277 -22.58 -16.92 8.53
CA ASN A 277 -23.16 -18.26 8.46
C ASN A 277 -22.16 -19.40 8.74
N PRO A 278 -20.91 -19.40 8.23
CA PRO A 278 -19.96 -20.46 8.51
C PRO A 278 -19.66 -20.68 10.01
N HIS A 279 -19.92 -19.68 10.85
CA HIS A 279 -19.63 -19.69 12.28
C HIS A 279 -20.89 -19.93 13.15
N MET A 280 -22.06 -19.86 12.54
CA MET A 280 -23.36 -19.98 13.22
C MET A 280 -23.85 -21.43 13.21
N GLN A 281 -24.62 -21.80 14.24
CA GLN A 281 -25.29 -23.11 14.33
C GLN A 281 -26.80 -22.94 14.59
N PRO A 282 -27.55 -22.40 13.61
CA PRO A 282 -28.95 -22.03 13.81
C PRO A 282 -29.87 -23.23 14.14
N GLY A 283 -29.50 -24.45 13.73
CA GLY A 283 -30.29 -25.65 13.99
C GLY A 283 -30.36 -26.10 15.46
N LEU A 284 -29.63 -25.44 16.38
CA LEU A 284 -29.59 -25.80 17.80
C LEU A 284 -30.60 -25.02 18.64
N MET A 285 -31.26 -23.98 18.11
CA MET A 285 -32.20 -23.14 18.86
C MET A 285 -33.35 -22.61 17.97
N PRO A 286 -34.42 -23.41 17.77
CA PRO A 286 -35.51 -23.05 16.85
C PRO A 286 -36.36 -21.83 17.28
N ASN A 287 -36.25 -21.34 18.52
CA ASN A 287 -37.00 -20.18 19.04
C ASN A 287 -36.08 -19.10 19.65
N ALA A 288 -34.80 -19.10 19.30
CA ALA A 288 -33.85 -18.10 19.82
C ALA A 288 -34.00 -16.74 19.13
N SER A 289 -33.71 -15.68 19.88
CA SER A 289 -33.52 -14.34 19.31
C SER A 289 -32.29 -14.33 18.39
N GLY A 290 -32.23 -13.35 17.49
CA GLY A 290 -31.03 -13.11 16.68
C GLY A 290 -29.77 -12.91 17.51
N TRP A 291 -29.93 -12.29 18.69
CA TRP A 291 -28.85 -12.12 19.67
C TRP A 291 -28.36 -13.46 20.22
N ASP A 292 -29.25 -14.34 20.67
CA ASP A 292 -28.88 -15.65 21.22
C ASP A 292 -28.23 -16.54 20.16
N LEU A 293 -28.67 -16.45 18.91
CA LEU A 293 -28.11 -17.22 17.80
C LEU A 293 -26.65 -16.88 17.48
N PHE A 294 -26.19 -15.66 17.79
CA PHE A 294 -24.84 -15.20 17.46
C PHE A 294 -23.93 -14.97 18.68
N PHE A 295 -24.45 -14.27 19.69
CA PHE A 295 -23.73 -13.91 20.91
C PHE A 295 -24.01 -14.86 22.07
N GLY A 296 -25.11 -15.62 22.01
CA GLY A 296 -25.47 -16.57 23.05
C GLY A 296 -24.58 -17.82 23.04
N LEU A 297 -24.45 -18.45 24.20
CA LEU A 297 -23.87 -19.78 24.31
C LEU A 297 -24.87 -20.81 23.77
N PRO A 298 -24.43 -21.82 23.00
CA PRO A 298 -25.29 -22.92 22.60
C PRO A 298 -25.87 -23.63 23.83
N SER A 299 -27.19 -23.53 24.06
CA SER A 299 -27.88 -24.38 25.04
C SER A 299 -27.88 -25.80 24.50
N ALA A 300 -26.86 -26.56 24.91
CA ALA A 300 -26.71 -27.93 24.48
C ALA A 300 -27.74 -28.79 25.23
N VAL A 301 -28.76 -29.30 24.53
CA VAL A 301 -29.67 -30.35 25.04
C VAL A 301 -28.88 -31.64 25.35
N VAL A 302 -27.67 -31.77 24.78
CA VAL A 302 -26.70 -32.82 25.07
C VAL A 302 -25.40 -32.15 25.54
N PRO A 303 -24.85 -32.48 26.74
CA PRO A 303 -23.61 -31.89 27.21
C PRO A 303 -22.46 -32.27 26.28
N ASN A 304 -22.13 -31.38 25.35
CA ASN A 304 -20.91 -31.46 24.58
C ASN A 304 -19.85 -30.60 25.28
N PRO A 305 -18.78 -31.19 25.85
CA PRO A 305 -17.73 -30.45 26.53
C PRO A 305 -16.96 -29.47 25.62
N PHE A 306 -17.21 -29.49 24.30
CA PHE A 306 -16.65 -28.56 23.32
C PHE A 306 -17.65 -27.49 22.82
N ALA A 307 -18.87 -27.42 23.37
CA ALA A 307 -19.93 -26.49 22.93
C ALA A 307 -20.02 -25.18 23.75
N ASN A 308 -18.94 -24.78 24.44
CA ASN A 308 -18.90 -23.56 25.26
C ASN A 308 -18.37 -22.33 24.49
N ILE A 309 -18.58 -22.28 23.18
CA ILE A 309 -18.07 -21.19 22.33
C ILE A 309 -19.22 -20.60 21.52
N THR A 310 -19.31 -19.27 21.55
CA THR A 310 -20.30 -18.48 20.81
C THR A 310 -19.98 -18.45 19.32
N ALA A 311 -20.95 -18.07 18.47
CA ALA A 311 -20.68 -17.88 17.05
C ALA A 311 -19.71 -16.70 16.82
N LEU A 312 -19.79 -15.67 17.67
CA LEU A 312 -18.82 -14.56 17.69
C LEU A 312 -17.39 -15.08 17.89
N GLU A 313 -17.13 -15.87 18.93
CA GLU A 313 -15.79 -16.39 19.21
C GLU A 313 -15.29 -17.30 18.08
N ARG A 314 -16.15 -18.15 17.52
CA ARG A 314 -15.79 -18.95 16.33
C ARG A 314 -15.40 -18.08 15.14
N CYS A 315 -16.12 -16.98 14.92
CA CYS A 315 -15.83 -16.03 13.84
C CYS A 315 -14.51 -15.29 14.08
N THR A 316 -14.25 -14.88 15.33
CA THR A 316 -13.05 -14.15 15.75
C THR A 316 -11.78 -15.01 15.62
N TYR A 317 -11.82 -16.25 16.13
CA TYR A 317 -10.64 -17.10 16.24
C TYR A 317 -10.53 -18.16 15.13
N GLN A 318 -11.37 -18.08 14.09
CA GLN A 318 -11.42 -19.06 13.00
C GLN A 318 -10.07 -19.36 12.36
N ALA A 319 -9.19 -18.37 12.29
CA ALA A 319 -7.90 -18.45 11.62
C ALA A 319 -6.73 -18.78 12.57
N THR A 320 -6.95 -18.70 13.89
CA THR A 320 -5.86 -18.66 14.87
C THR A 320 -6.04 -19.61 16.06
N SER A 321 -7.23 -20.20 16.26
CA SER A 321 -7.54 -21.02 17.45
C SER A 321 -6.55 -22.17 17.69
N PHE A 322 -5.98 -22.73 16.62
CA PHE A 322 -5.01 -23.83 16.69
C PHE A 322 -3.57 -23.38 17.00
N LEU A 323 -3.26 -22.08 16.88
CA LEU A 323 -1.92 -21.53 17.11
C LEU A 323 -1.48 -21.59 18.57
N SER A 324 -2.43 -21.70 19.51
CA SER A 324 -2.15 -21.93 20.93
C SER A 324 -1.27 -23.16 21.21
N GLN A 325 -1.17 -24.08 20.24
CA GLN A 325 -0.37 -25.30 20.32
C GLN A 325 0.99 -25.18 19.62
N LEU A 326 1.24 -24.08 18.92
CA LEU A 326 2.45 -23.86 18.15
C LEU A 326 3.40 -22.89 18.86
N ARG A 327 4.70 -23.07 18.63
CA ARG A 327 5.70 -22.09 19.03
C ARG A 327 5.73 -20.96 18.01
N THR A 328 5.25 -19.78 18.41
CA THR A 328 5.24 -18.58 17.58
C THR A 328 6.40 -17.65 17.93
N THR A 329 6.87 -16.87 16.96
CA THR A 329 7.78 -15.76 17.22
C THR A 329 7.02 -14.56 17.82
N PRO A 330 7.72 -13.55 18.39
CA PRO A 330 7.07 -12.31 18.79
C PRO A 330 6.32 -11.63 17.63
N GLN A 331 6.81 -11.79 16.39
CA GLN A 331 6.26 -11.11 15.22
C GLN A 331 4.98 -11.81 14.77
N GLU A 332 4.96 -13.14 14.87
CA GLU A 332 3.76 -13.94 14.66
C GLU A 332 2.69 -13.67 15.73
N THR A 333 3.10 -13.47 16.99
CA THR A 333 2.17 -13.07 18.05
C THR A 333 1.52 -11.71 17.74
N LEU A 334 2.28 -10.75 17.21
CA LEU A 334 1.72 -9.47 16.76
C LEU A 334 0.73 -9.65 15.60
N LEU A 335 1.05 -10.51 14.63
CA LEU A 335 0.17 -10.82 13.50
C LEU A 335 -1.11 -11.53 13.94
N GLN A 336 -1.00 -12.48 14.87
CA GLN A 336 -2.13 -13.16 15.51
C GLN A 336 -3.08 -12.14 16.13
N ASN A 337 -2.56 -11.31 17.03
CA ASN A 337 -3.34 -10.29 17.74
C ASN A 337 -3.99 -9.31 16.76
N SER A 338 -3.30 -8.97 15.66
CA SER A 338 -3.82 -8.08 14.62
C SER A 338 -5.00 -8.70 13.87
N ILE A 339 -4.88 -9.97 13.47
CA ILE A 339 -5.96 -10.71 12.79
C ILE A 339 -7.15 -10.89 13.71
N GLU A 340 -6.93 -11.32 14.96
CA GLU A 340 -7.99 -11.51 15.94
C GLU A 340 -8.68 -10.18 16.28
N SER A 341 -7.95 -9.07 16.36
CA SER A 341 -8.55 -7.74 16.58
C SER A 341 -9.44 -7.30 15.41
N VAL A 342 -8.98 -7.50 14.17
CA VAL A 342 -9.76 -7.18 12.96
C VAL A 342 -11.00 -8.06 12.87
N LEU A 343 -10.85 -9.38 13.02
CA LEU A 343 -11.96 -10.33 12.98
C LEU A 343 -12.95 -10.08 14.11
N SER A 344 -12.49 -9.86 15.34
CA SER A 344 -13.35 -9.51 16.47
C SER A 344 -14.24 -8.31 16.15
N ARG A 345 -13.66 -7.24 15.59
CA ARG A 345 -14.43 -6.06 15.20
C ARG A 345 -15.41 -6.33 14.07
N LEU A 346 -14.96 -7.01 13.00
CA LEU A 346 -15.82 -7.39 11.87
C LEU A 346 -17.00 -8.25 12.29
N CYS A 347 -16.71 -9.35 13.00
CA CYS A 347 -17.69 -10.31 13.48
C CYS A 347 -18.68 -9.65 14.45
N ASN A 348 -18.22 -8.78 15.35
CA ASN A 348 -19.09 -8.05 16.26
C ASN A 348 -20.02 -7.09 15.52
N GLU A 349 -19.50 -6.22 14.65
CA GLU A 349 -20.31 -5.21 13.94
C GLU A 349 -21.39 -5.87 13.06
N PHE A 350 -21.01 -6.89 12.27
CA PHE A 350 -21.98 -7.61 11.45
C PHE A 350 -22.90 -8.50 12.30
N GLY A 351 -22.42 -9.02 13.42
CA GLY A 351 -23.22 -9.76 14.40
C GLY A 351 -24.34 -8.91 14.99
N VAL A 352 -24.05 -7.66 15.35
CA VAL A 352 -25.06 -6.70 15.85
C VAL A 352 -26.09 -6.41 14.77
N ILE A 353 -25.66 -6.15 13.52
CA ILE A 353 -26.58 -5.93 12.39
C ILE A 353 -27.49 -7.15 12.18
N PHE A 354 -26.91 -8.35 12.17
CA PHE A 354 -27.66 -9.60 12.04
C PHE A 354 -28.69 -9.75 13.17
N ALA A 355 -28.25 -9.67 14.42
CA ALA A 355 -29.10 -9.88 15.59
C ALA A 355 -30.27 -8.89 15.64
N GLN A 356 -29.98 -7.59 15.49
CA GLN A 356 -31.01 -6.56 15.51
C GLN A 356 -31.95 -6.68 14.31
N SER A 357 -31.45 -6.91 13.09
CA SER A 357 -32.31 -7.08 11.91
C SER A 357 -33.19 -8.33 11.97
N PHE A 358 -32.74 -9.39 12.67
CA PHE A 358 -33.54 -10.58 12.89
C PHE A 358 -34.75 -10.27 13.78
N ASP A 359 -34.53 -9.63 14.92
CA ASP A 359 -35.58 -9.35 15.91
C ASP A 359 -36.53 -8.22 15.45
N LEU A 360 -36.03 -7.23 14.70
CA LEU A 360 -36.82 -6.08 14.22
C LEU A 360 -37.83 -6.43 13.12
N VAL A 361 -37.56 -7.46 12.31
CA VAL A 361 -38.46 -7.89 11.24
C VAL A 361 -39.79 -8.42 11.80
N GLU A 362 -39.78 -9.00 13.00
CA GLU A 362 -40.95 -9.63 13.58
C GLU A 362 -41.84 -8.66 14.39
N ALA A 363 -41.29 -7.54 14.87
CA ALA A 363 -41.99 -6.67 15.84
C ALA A 363 -41.79 -5.14 15.69
N GLY A 364 -40.92 -4.65 14.80
CA GLY A 364 -40.56 -3.23 14.75
C GLY A 364 -41.51 -2.34 13.93
N SER A 365 -41.62 -1.07 14.34
CA SER A 365 -42.30 -0.01 13.58
C SER A 365 -41.41 0.60 12.47
N ASP A 366 -41.99 1.26 11.46
CA ASP A 366 -41.23 1.91 10.37
C ASP A 366 -40.22 2.96 10.89
N ILE A 367 -40.59 3.69 11.95
CA ILE A 367 -39.71 4.70 12.57
C ILE A 367 -38.47 4.03 13.18
N GLU A 368 -38.66 2.90 13.88
CA GLU A 368 -37.56 2.12 14.43
C GLU A 368 -36.69 1.52 13.32
N HIS A 369 -37.32 0.93 12.29
CA HIS A 369 -36.61 0.39 11.13
C HIS A 369 -35.68 1.43 10.50
N ARG A 370 -36.17 2.65 10.28
CA ARG A 370 -35.36 3.77 9.75
C ARG A 370 -34.20 4.15 10.66
N SER A 371 -34.46 4.25 11.97
CA SER A 371 -33.44 4.58 12.96
C SER A 371 -32.28 3.56 12.95
N PHE A 372 -32.61 2.27 12.95
CA PHE A 372 -31.61 1.19 12.90
C PHE A 372 -30.86 1.16 11.57
N ILE A 373 -31.52 1.34 10.42
CA ILE A 373 -30.84 1.40 9.12
C ILE A 373 -29.82 2.55 9.09
N GLN A 374 -30.18 3.73 9.60
CA GLN A 374 -29.26 4.87 9.69
C GLN A 374 -28.11 4.61 10.68
N GLN A 375 -28.37 3.89 11.78
CA GLN A 375 -27.33 3.47 12.71
C GLN A 375 -26.34 2.51 12.04
N TRP A 376 -26.83 1.44 11.40
CA TRP A 376 -25.98 0.46 10.72
C TRP A 376 -25.19 1.08 9.57
N ARG A 377 -25.78 2.01 8.82
CA ARG A 377 -25.06 2.76 7.79
C ARG A 377 -23.83 3.45 8.38
N ARG A 378 -24.01 4.22 9.47
CA ARG A 378 -22.91 4.92 10.14
C ARG A 378 -21.88 3.94 10.71
N SER A 379 -22.32 2.84 11.32
CA SER A 379 -21.42 1.80 11.83
C SER A 379 -20.56 1.18 10.73
N VAL A 380 -21.15 0.84 9.58
CA VAL A 380 -20.41 0.28 8.44
C VAL A 380 -19.47 1.33 7.82
N GLU A 381 -19.90 2.58 7.70
CA GLU A 381 -19.02 3.67 7.22
C GLU A 381 -17.82 3.89 8.14
N HIS A 382 -18.04 3.92 9.47
CA HIS A 382 -16.95 4.02 10.45
C HIS A 382 -16.05 2.78 10.45
N LEU A 383 -16.60 1.58 10.30
CA LEU A 383 -15.84 0.34 10.19
C LEU A 383 -14.91 0.38 8.96
N MET A 384 -15.43 0.82 7.81
CA MET A 384 -14.62 0.99 6.60
C MET A 384 -13.53 2.06 6.79
N GLN A 385 -13.82 3.16 7.47
CA GLN A 385 -12.81 4.17 7.79
C GLN A 385 -11.73 3.65 8.75
N TRP A 386 -12.09 2.78 9.69
CA TRP A 386 -11.14 2.17 10.63
C TRP A 386 -10.25 1.12 9.97
N LEU A 387 -10.83 0.28 9.10
CA LEU A 387 -10.09 -0.73 8.34
C LEU A 387 -9.19 -0.10 7.27
N ASP A 388 -9.72 0.91 6.58
CA ASP A 388 -9.04 1.68 5.52
C ASP A 388 -8.32 0.79 4.49
N TRP A 389 -8.94 -0.33 4.13
CA TRP A 389 -8.35 -1.33 3.24
C TRP A 389 -8.17 -0.81 1.82
N THR A 390 -7.02 -1.12 1.21
CA THR A 390 -6.71 -0.72 -0.17
C THR A 390 -7.59 -1.37 -1.23
N VAL A 391 -8.27 -2.48 -0.92
CA VAL A 391 -9.22 -3.09 -1.86
C VAL A 391 -10.37 -2.14 -2.23
N TRP A 392 -10.66 -1.15 -1.38
CA TRP A 392 -11.67 -0.12 -1.65
C TRP A 392 -11.13 1.07 -2.43
N LEU A 393 -9.81 1.16 -2.64
CA LEU A 393 -9.18 2.14 -3.51
C LEU A 393 -9.33 1.69 -4.96
N ARG A 394 -10.54 1.87 -5.48
CA ARG A 394 -10.93 1.60 -6.86
C ARG A 394 -11.78 2.72 -7.41
N CYS A 395 -11.95 2.75 -8.72
CA CYS A 395 -12.87 3.67 -9.36
C CYS A 395 -14.30 3.32 -8.94
N GLU A 396 -15.11 4.33 -8.64
CA GLU A 396 -16.50 4.16 -8.19
C GLU A 396 -17.34 3.41 -9.24
N ASN A 397 -17.04 3.65 -10.52
CA ASN A 397 -17.69 3.01 -11.66
C ASN A 397 -16.68 2.21 -12.48
N VAL A 398 -17.17 1.18 -13.17
CA VAL A 398 -16.40 0.47 -14.19
C VAL A 398 -15.99 1.46 -15.28
N CYS A 399 -14.70 1.52 -15.59
CA CYS A 399 -14.19 2.42 -16.60
C CYS A 399 -14.69 2.04 -18.00
N PRO A 400 -14.92 3.01 -18.90
CA PRO A 400 -15.21 2.74 -20.32
C PRO A 400 -14.08 1.93 -20.99
N LEU A 401 -14.37 1.27 -22.12
CA LEU A 401 -13.43 0.37 -22.82
C LEU A 401 -12.04 0.97 -23.10
N ASP A 402 -11.96 2.26 -23.41
CA ASP A 402 -10.68 2.95 -23.72
C ASP A 402 -9.98 3.53 -22.47
N TYR A 403 -10.47 3.20 -21.27
CA TYR A 403 -10.02 3.76 -20.01
C TYR A 403 -9.60 2.66 -19.06
N VAL A 404 -8.54 2.93 -18.31
CA VAL A 404 -8.08 2.07 -17.21
C VAL A 404 -8.30 2.80 -15.90
N CYS A 405 -8.75 2.06 -14.88
CA CYS A 405 -8.80 2.61 -13.53
C CYS A 405 -7.36 2.75 -13.03
N SER A 406 -6.89 3.99 -12.94
CA SER A 406 -5.53 4.29 -12.54
C SER A 406 -5.51 4.97 -11.20
N THR A 407 -4.67 4.43 -10.33
CA THR A 407 -4.27 5.08 -9.08
C THR A 407 -3.12 6.04 -9.36
N PRO A 408 -3.11 7.24 -8.76
CA PRO A 408 -1.97 8.14 -8.82
C PRO A 408 -0.80 7.56 -8.03
N VAL A 409 0.16 6.95 -8.73
CA VAL A 409 1.42 6.46 -8.15
C VAL A 409 2.55 7.44 -8.40
N TRP A 410 3.47 7.56 -7.45
CA TRP A 410 4.75 8.23 -7.68
C TRP A 410 5.59 7.42 -8.69
N PRO A 411 6.41 8.04 -9.56
CA PRO A 411 6.56 9.48 -9.81
C PRO A 411 5.51 10.04 -10.80
N VAL A 412 4.69 9.17 -11.41
CA VAL A 412 3.79 9.54 -12.52
C VAL A 412 2.81 10.65 -12.11
N ALA A 413 2.16 10.54 -10.96
CA ALA A 413 1.20 11.53 -10.48
C ALA A 413 1.82 12.83 -9.94
N TRP A 414 3.07 12.77 -9.46
CA TRP A 414 3.78 13.94 -8.90
C TRP A 414 4.62 14.68 -9.95
N SER A 415 4.90 14.05 -11.08
CA SER A 415 5.61 14.68 -12.21
C SER A 415 4.87 15.89 -12.82
N ARG A 416 3.58 16.06 -12.52
CA ARG A 416 2.75 17.19 -12.98
C ARG A 416 2.50 18.26 -11.91
N ARG A 417 2.91 18.03 -10.65
CA ARG A 417 2.52 18.86 -9.49
C ARG A 417 3.70 19.11 -8.54
N TRP A 418 4.89 19.31 -9.11
CA TRP A 418 6.11 19.59 -8.36
C TRP A 418 5.92 20.80 -7.44
N GLY A 419 6.09 20.60 -6.13
CA GLY A 419 6.12 21.68 -5.13
C GLY A 419 4.87 21.84 -4.24
N GLN A 420 3.78 21.10 -4.47
CA GLN A 420 2.66 21.05 -3.51
C GLN A 420 2.77 19.81 -2.64
N GLU A 421 3.18 19.98 -1.37
CA GLU A 421 3.19 18.95 -0.33
C GLU A 421 1.78 18.48 0.05
N ASP A 422 0.75 19.23 -0.33
CA ASP A 422 -0.65 18.91 -0.04
C ASP A 422 -1.22 17.95 -1.09
N SER A 423 -0.90 16.66 -0.92
CA SER A 423 -1.68 15.60 -1.55
C SER A 423 -3.01 15.46 -0.82
N ASP A 424 -4.01 16.26 -1.19
CA ASP A 424 -5.39 16.07 -0.74
C ASP A 424 -5.85 14.63 -1.02
N ALA A 425 -6.62 14.03 -0.11
CA ALA A 425 -7.16 12.67 -0.28
C ALA A 425 -7.88 12.48 -1.62
N GLU A 426 -8.53 13.55 -2.12
CA GLU A 426 -9.25 13.57 -3.39
C GLU A 426 -8.33 13.51 -4.62
N SER A 427 -7.09 14.00 -4.48
CA SER A 427 -6.06 13.89 -5.51
C SER A 427 -5.49 12.48 -5.63
N LEU A 428 -5.63 11.68 -4.57
CA LEU A 428 -5.16 10.30 -4.49
C LEU A 428 -6.22 9.27 -4.93
N ARG A 429 -7.48 9.68 -5.08
CA ARG A 429 -8.54 8.76 -5.50
C ARG A 429 -8.28 8.20 -6.90
N PRO A 430 -8.43 6.88 -7.10
CA PRO A 430 -8.32 6.27 -8.43
C PRO A 430 -9.35 6.86 -9.39
N ARG A 431 -8.93 7.11 -10.62
CA ARG A 431 -9.77 7.68 -11.69
C ARG A 431 -9.63 6.87 -12.96
N CYS A 432 -10.69 6.84 -13.75
CA CYS A 432 -10.62 6.30 -15.11
C CYS A 432 -9.79 7.26 -15.96
N ILE A 433 -8.63 6.80 -16.45
CA ILE A 433 -7.76 7.54 -17.35
C ILE A 433 -7.77 6.87 -18.71
N ARG A 434 -7.93 7.66 -19.77
CA ARG A 434 -7.89 7.15 -21.14
C ARG A 434 -6.50 6.62 -21.46
N MET A 435 -6.40 5.42 -21.99
CA MET A 435 -5.13 4.91 -22.50
C MET A 435 -4.72 5.77 -23.71
N ALA A 436 -3.58 6.45 -23.63
CA ALA A 436 -3.05 7.19 -24.76
C ALA A 436 -2.48 6.19 -25.78
N VAL A 437 -3.32 5.72 -26.71
CA VAL A 437 -2.87 5.00 -27.90
C VAL A 437 -2.27 6.03 -28.84
N GLY A 438 -0.98 6.35 -28.67
CA GLY A 438 -0.41 7.54 -29.29
C GLY A 438 1.09 7.55 -29.45
N VAL A 439 1.68 6.52 -30.06
CA VAL A 439 2.86 6.70 -30.92
C VAL A 439 2.75 5.75 -32.11
N PRO A 440 2.58 6.24 -33.36
CA PRO A 440 2.85 5.43 -34.53
C PRO A 440 4.35 5.13 -34.54
N VAL A 441 4.70 3.85 -34.47
CA VAL A 441 6.03 3.38 -34.80
C VAL A 441 6.14 3.45 -36.33
N PHE A 442 6.80 4.50 -36.83
CA PHE A 442 7.34 4.55 -38.18
C PHE A 442 8.77 5.06 -38.12
#